data_AF-A0A396IE18-F1
#
_entry.id   AF-A0A396IE18-F1
#
_cell.length_a   1.000
_cell.length_b   1.000
_cell.length_c   1.000
_cell.angle_alpha   90.00
_cell.angle_beta   90.00
_cell.angle_gamma   90.00
#
_symmetry.space_group_name_H-M   'P 1'
#
loop_
_entity.id
_entity.type
_entity.pdbx_description
1 polymer ?
#
loop_
_entity_poly.entity_id
_entity_poly.type
_entity_poly.pdbx_seq_one_letter_code
_entity_poly.pdbx_strand_id
1 'polypeptide(L)'
;MVLEGGSIHVDGEGTCITTEECLLNKNRNPHLSKSQIEDSRLSWSQEGCMVASWIICLRDDDTNGHIDSICCFVRPGVVILSWTDDKTDPQYERSEEAYSLLSSVTIHDGERGCWGFSARMMRPSQDFPVLGLLLPNVNFYIANGAIIAPQFGDKKWDDEAIRVLSMAFPHHEVVGIEGSREIVLSGGDIHCITQQQPAI
;
A
#
# COMPACT_ATOMS: atom_id res chain seq x y z
N MET A 1 -14.15 -6.55 -16.74
CA MET A 1 -14.25 -5.92 -15.39
C MET A 1 -13.47 -4.63 -15.44
N VAL A 2 -13.99 -3.57 -14.83
CA VAL A 2 -13.27 -2.30 -14.64
C VAL A 2 -12.30 -2.47 -13.48
N LEU A 3 -11.03 -2.15 -13.69
CA LEU A 3 -9.99 -2.18 -12.67
C LEU A 3 -8.88 -1.21 -13.06
N GLU A 4 -8.36 -0.49 -12.07
CA GLU A 4 -7.20 0.38 -12.19
C GLU A 4 -5.98 -0.25 -11.49
N GLY A 5 -4.77 -0.10 -12.06
CA GLY A 5 -3.55 -0.71 -11.50
C GLY A 5 -3.27 -0.30 -10.06
N GLY A 6 -3.48 0.98 -9.71
CA GLY A 6 -3.31 1.48 -8.33
C GLY A 6 -4.33 0.95 -7.31
N SER A 7 -5.40 0.29 -7.76
CA SER A 7 -6.41 -0.29 -6.87
C SER A 7 -5.99 -1.63 -6.25
N ILE A 8 -4.91 -2.24 -6.74
CA ILE A 8 -4.36 -3.52 -6.26
C ILE A 8 -2.86 -3.43 -6.01
N HIS A 9 -2.33 -4.25 -5.09
CA HIS A 9 -0.89 -4.44 -4.94
C HIS A 9 -0.59 -5.91 -4.66
N VAL A 10 0.40 -6.48 -5.35
CA VAL A 10 0.75 -7.90 -5.24
C VAL A 10 2.14 -8.08 -4.61
N ASP A 11 2.41 -9.24 -4.01
CA ASP A 11 3.72 -9.57 -3.44
C ASP A 11 4.61 -10.42 -4.38
N GLY A 12 4.03 -10.94 -5.47
CA GLY A 12 4.71 -11.85 -6.40
C GLY A 12 4.72 -13.32 -5.97
N GLU A 13 4.15 -13.66 -4.82
CA GLU A 13 4.07 -15.01 -4.25
C GLU A 13 2.62 -15.48 -4.01
N GLY A 14 1.64 -14.79 -4.62
CA GLY A 14 0.24 -15.20 -4.52
C GLY A 14 -0.60 -14.44 -3.53
N THR A 15 -0.11 -13.31 -3.03
CA THR A 15 -0.86 -12.42 -2.16
C THR A 15 -1.16 -11.13 -2.91
N CYS A 16 -2.39 -10.63 -2.77
CA CYS A 16 -2.76 -9.33 -3.34
C CYS A 16 -3.68 -8.58 -2.39
N ILE A 17 -3.28 -7.36 -2.03
CA ILE A 17 -4.06 -6.44 -1.21
C ILE A 17 -4.82 -5.46 -2.09
N THR A 18 -5.99 -5.03 -1.62
CA THR A 18 -6.91 -4.14 -2.32
C THR A 18 -7.80 -3.43 -1.31
N THR A 19 -8.53 -2.40 -1.74
CA THR A 19 -9.59 -1.77 -0.91
C THR A 19 -10.98 -2.18 -1.37
N GLU A 20 -11.90 -2.32 -0.43
CA GLU A 20 -13.32 -2.54 -0.76
C GLU A 20 -13.99 -1.26 -1.25
N GLU A 21 -13.54 -0.11 -0.73
CA GLU A 21 -14.06 1.20 -1.10
C GLU A 21 -13.94 1.46 -2.61
N CYS A 22 -12.86 0.98 -3.23
CA CYS A 22 -12.65 1.08 -4.67
C CYS A 22 -13.39 -0.04 -5.41
N LEU A 23 -13.03 -1.31 -5.16
CA LEU A 23 -13.46 -2.42 -6.02
C LEU A 23 -14.96 -2.75 -5.88
N LEU A 24 -15.55 -2.53 -4.70
CA LEU A 24 -16.98 -2.74 -4.47
C LEU A 24 -17.81 -1.46 -4.68
N ASN A 25 -17.18 -0.37 -5.14
CA ASN A 25 -17.90 0.83 -5.46
C ASN A 25 -18.91 0.56 -6.60
N LYS A 26 -20.12 1.13 -6.44
CA LYS A 26 -21.18 1.02 -7.45
C LYS A 26 -20.80 1.67 -8.79
N ASN A 27 -19.82 2.58 -8.78
CA ASN A 27 -19.31 3.20 -10.00
C ASN A 27 -18.26 2.35 -10.75
N ARG A 28 -17.79 1.23 -10.17
CA ARG A 28 -16.89 0.27 -10.82
C ARG A 28 -17.71 -0.86 -11.44
N ASN A 29 -17.92 -1.93 -10.68
CA ASN A 29 -18.52 -3.17 -11.18
C ASN A 29 -19.82 -3.50 -10.42
N PRO A 30 -20.89 -2.69 -10.53
CA PRO A 30 -22.12 -2.87 -9.74
C PRO A 30 -22.88 -4.18 -10.04
N HIS A 31 -22.52 -4.86 -11.13
CA HIS A 31 -23.09 -6.14 -11.55
C HIS A 31 -22.32 -7.35 -11.02
N LEU A 32 -21.17 -7.15 -10.37
CA LEU A 32 -20.36 -8.21 -9.78
C LEU A 32 -20.52 -8.19 -8.26
N SER A 33 -20.75 -9.36 -7.69
CA SER A 33 -20.60 -9.57 -6.26
C SER A 33 -19.13 -9.53 -5.86
N LYS A 34 -18.88 -9.34 -4.56
CA LYS A 34 -17.55 -9.50 -3.98
C LYS A 34 -16.92 -10.81 -4.45
N SER A 35 -17.57 -11.96 -4.25
CA SER A 35 -17.10 -13.29 -4.70
C SER A 35 -16.74 -13.35 -6.19
N GLN A 36 -17.42 -12.61 -7.06
CA GLN A 36 -17.10 -12.64 -8.48
C GLN A 36 -15.88 -11.78 -8.83
N ILE A 37 -15.73 -10.64 -8.17
CA ILE A 37 -14.48 -9.86 -8.20
C ILE A 37 -13.35 -10.72 -7.61
N GLU A 38 -13.68 -11.51 -6.60
CA GLU A 38 -12.77 -12.45 -5.97
C GLU A 38 -12.29 -13.55 -6.93
N ASP A 39 -13.18 -14.16 -7.67
CA ASP A 39 -12.82 -15.26 -8.56
C ASP A 39 -12.06 -14.76 -9.80
N SER A 40 -12.31 -13.51 -10.23
CA SER A 40 -11.59 -12.90 -11.35
C SER A 40 -10.09 -12.67 -11.12
N ARG A 41 -9.62 -12.84 -9.87
CA ARG A 41 -8.22 -12.72 -9.43
C ARG A 41 -7.25 -13.68 -10.12
N LEU A 42 -7.75 -14.84 -10.56
CA LEU A 42 -6.98 -15.84 -11.32
C LEU A 42 -6.39 -15.28 -12.64
N SER A 43 -6.82 -14.09 -13.07
CA SER A 43 -6.28 -13.44 -14.27
C SER A 43 -5.09 -12.50 -14.01
N TRP A 44 -4.80 -12.10 -12.76
CA TRP A 44 -3.69 -11.18 -12.45
C TRP A 44 -2.75 -11.65 -11.32
N SER A 45 -3.08 -12.72 -10.59
CA SER A 45 -2.13 -13.45 -9.73
C SER A 45 -2.14 -14.93 -10.10
N GLN A 46 -0.96 -15.54 -10.29
CA GLN A 46 -0.86 -16.90 -10.82
C GLN A 46 -1.19 -17.99 -9.80
N GLU A 47 -1.09 -17.71 -8.50
CA GLU A 47 -1.37 -18.71 -7.44
C GLU A 47 -1.97 -18.01 -6.22
N GLY A 48 -3.29 -18.05 -6.02
CA GLY A 48 -3.93 -17.48 -4.83
C GLY A 48 -3.95 -15.95 -4.76
N CYS A 49 -4.83 -15.42 -3.92
CA CYS A 49 -4.86 -14.01 -3.55
C CYS A 49 -5.53 -13.92 -2.18
N MET A 50 -4.79 -13.48 -1.18
CA MET A 50 -5.34 -13.13 0.12
C MET A 50 -5.90 -11.72 0.05
N VAL A 51 -7.22 -11.60 0.03
CA VAL A 51 -7.92 -10.33 0.23
C VAL A 51 -7.67 -9.89 1.66
N ALA A 52 -6.75 -8.95 1.87
CA ALA A 52 -6.76 -8.19 3.11
C ALA A 52 -8.05 -7.36 3.07
N SER A 53 -9.10 -7.90 3.68
CA SER A 53 -10.42 -7.29 3.69
C SER A 53 -10.42 -6.02 4.51
N TRP A 54 -10.96 -4.91 4.00
CA TRP A 54 -11.23 -3.69 4.78
C TRP A 54 -10.00 -2.81 5.03
N ILE A 55 -9.47 -2.21 3.97
CA ILE A 55 -8.86 -0.90 4.10
C ILE A 55 -9.83 0.08 3.43
N ILE A 56 -10.52 0.86 4.26
CA ILE A 56 -11.41 1.93 3.84
C ILE A 56 -10.56 3.21 3.97
N CYS A 57 -10.40 4.06 2.94
CA CYS A 57 -9.66 5.34 2.97
C CYS A 57 -10.53 6.61 3.13
N LEU A 58 -10.08 7.61 3.91
CA LEU A 58 -10.80 8.89 4.01
C LEU A 58 -10.24 9.83 2.94
N ARG A 59 -11.11 10.25 2.03
CA ARG A 59 -10.90 11.33 1.04
C ARG A 59 -9.86 11.06 -0.05
N ASP A 60 -10.06 9.94 -0.73
CA ASP A 60 -9.74 9.87 -2.16
C ASP A 60 -11.06 9.68 -2.91
N ASP A 61 -11.81 10.78 -3.08
CA ASP A 61 -13.09 10.77 -3.80
C ASP A 61 -12.91 10.57 -5.30
N ASP A 62 -11.74 10.92 -5.83
CA ASP A 62 -11.36 10.74 -7.22
C ASP A 62 -11.18 9.27 -7.59
N THR A 63 -10.42 8.50 -6.80
CA THR A 63 -10.16 7.07 -7.08
C THR A 63 -11.01 6.10 -6.26
N ASN A 64 -11.72 6.61 -5.25
CA ASN A 64 -12.46 5.83 -4.25
C ASN A 64 -11.54 4.95 -3.39
N GLY A 65 -10.42 5.53 -2.96
CA GLY A 65 -9.50 4.92 -2.01
C GLY A 65 -8.65 3.80 -2.61
N HIS A 66 -7.84 4.09 -3.63
CA HIS A 66 -6.84 3.15 -4.15
C HIS A 66 -5.89 2.67 -3.04
N ILE A 67 -5.47 1.39 -3.13
CA ILE A 67 -4.59 0.77 -2.14
C ILE A 67 -3.19 1.37 -2.17
N ASP A 68 -2.73 1.84 -3.33
CA ASP A 68 -1.38 2.41 -3.52
C ASP A 68 -1.11 3.71 -2.74
N SER A 69 -2.16 4.38 -2.25
CA SER A 69 -2.05 5.54 -1.36
C SER A 69 -2.11 5.16 0.13
N ILE A 70 -2.31 3.88 0.44
CA ILE A 70 -2.56 3.41 1.80
C ILE A 70 -1.57 2.34 2.23
N CYS A 71 -1.32 1.35 1.37
CA CYS A 71 -0.55 0.17 1.75
C CYS A 71 0.13 -0.44 0.52
N CYS A 72 1.39 -0.80 0.66
CA CYS A 72 2.15 -1.45 -0.39
C CYS A 72 3.03 -2.58 0.16
N PHE A 73 3.30 -3.59 -0.65
CA PHE A 73 4.25 -4.64 -0.28
C PHE A 73 5.69 -4.12 -0.41
N VAL A 74 6.49 -4.40 0.61
CA VAL A 74 7.96 -4.23 0.58
C VAL A 74 8.62 -5.49 0.02
N ARG A 75 8.08 -6.63 0.45
CA ARG A 75 8.47 -8.01 0.10
C ARG A 75 7.36 -8.95 0.55
N PRO A 76 7.37 -10.23 0.13
CA PRO A 76 6.40 -11.20 0.61
C PRO A 76 6.28 -11.21 2.15
N GLY A 77 5.05 -11.10 2.64
CA GLY A 77 4.73 -11.05 4.06
C GLY A 77 4.98 -9.72 4.78
N VAL A 78 5.46 -8.66 4.11
CA VAL A 78 5.80 -7.37 4.74
C VAL A 78 5.25 -6.20 3.93
N VAL A 79 4.53 -5.31 4.61
CA VAL A 79 3.92 -4.12 4.01
C VAL A 79 4.35 -2.82 4.70
N ILE A 80 4.26 -1.72 3.98
CA ILE A 80 4.25 -0.35 4.51
C ILE A 80 2.79 0.11 4.55
N LEU A 81 2.42 0.83 5.61
CA LEU A 81 1.07 1.34 5.82
C LEU A 81 1.13 2.85 6.08
N SER A 82 0.26 3.60 5.41
CA SER A 82 0.03 5.01 5.68
C SER A 82 -0.51 5.19 7.10
N TRP A 83 0.09 6.09 7.88
CA TRP A 83 -0.16 6.20 9.32
C TRP A 83 -0.16 7.64 9.81
N THR A 84 -0.93 7.90 10.86
CA THR A 84 -0.86 9.11 11.68
C THR A 84 -1.00 8.73 13.15
N ASP A 85 -0.25 9.39 14.03
CA ASP A 85 -0.39 9.24 15.49
C ASP A 85 -1.46 10.19 16.07
N ASP A 86 -1.93 11.15 15.28
CA ASP A 86 -2.96 12.09 15.69
C ASP A 86 -4.34 11.40 15.66
N LYS A 87 -4.83 10.99 16.83
CA LYS A 87 -6.14 10.34 16.98
C LYS A 87 -7.33 11.23 16.61
N THR A 88 -7.11 12.52 16.46
CA THR A 88 -8.14 13.46 16.01
C THR A 88 -8.15 13.63 14.50
N ASP A 89 -7.10 13.16 13.81
CA ASP A 89 -7.06 13.08 12.37
C ASP A 89 -8.01 11.97 11.89
N PRO A 90 -8.91 12.25 10.94
CA PRO A 90 -9.82 11.26 10.39
C PRO A 90 -9.10 10.00 9.85
N GLN A 91 -7.85 10.10 9.40
CA GLN A 91 -7.06 8.96 8.94
C GLN A 91 -6.75 7.95 10.06
N TYR A 92 -6.65 8.37 11.32
CA TYR A 92 -6.21 7.50 12.42
C TYR A 92 -7.05 6.23 12.53
N GLU A 93 -8.37 6.37 12.52
CA GLU A 93 -9.30 5.23 12.65
C GLU A 93 -9.10 4.21 11.53
N ARG A 94 -8.81 4.69 10.32
CA ARG A 94 -8.61 3.85 9.12
C ARG A 94 -7.26 3.17 9.11
N SER A 95 -6.21 3.89 9.50
CA SER A 95 -4.88 3.30 9.71
C SER A 95 -4.92 2.23 10.82
N GLU A 96 -5.65 2.47 11.91
CA GLU A 96 -5.81 1.52 13.02
C GLU A 96 -6.61 0.28 12.61
N GLU A 97 -7.70 0.44 11.85
CA GLU A 97 -8.48 -0.66 11.27
C GLU A 97 -7.62 -1.51 10.33
N ALA A 98 -6.95 -0.87 9.37
CA ALA A 98 -6.05 -1.53 8.42
C ALA A 98 -4.95 -2.30 9.15
N TYR A 99 -4.33 -1.68 10.16
CA TYR A 99 -3.31 -2.33 10.98
C TYR A 99 -3.87 -3.54 11.72
N SER A 100 -5.04 -3.43 12.34
CA SER A 100 -5.68 -4.51 13.11
C SER A 100 -6.03 -5.70 12.22
N LEU A 101 -6.58 -5.42 11.04
CA LEU A 101 -6.82 -6.41 10.01
C LEU A 101 -5.52 -7.09 9.60
N LEU A 102 -4.55 -6.33 9.11
CA LEU A 102 -3.31 -6.87 8.58
C LEU A 102 -2.64 -7.75 9.63
N SER A 103 -2.61 -7.29 10.89
CA SER A 103 -2.09 -8.07 12.04
C SER A 103 -2.82 -9.39 12.31
N SER A 104 -4.09 -9.50 11.92
CA SER A 104 -4.93 -10.67 12.18
C SER A 104 -4.87 -11.74 11.07
N VAL A 105 -4.43 -11.38 9.87
CA VAL A 105 -4.45 -12.27 8.72
C VAL A 105 -3.11 -13.00 8.58
N THR A 106 -3.15 -14.31 8.37
CA THR A 106 -1.94 -15.11 8.07
C THR A 106 -1.80 -15.24 6.56
N ILE A 107 -0.64 -14.84 6.01
CA ILE A 107 -0.34 -15.03 4.59
C ILE A 107 0.08 -16.49 4.37
N HIS A 108 -0.52 -17.14 3.37
CA HIS A 108 -0.31 -18.54 3.04
C HIS A 108 0.98 -18.68 2.19
N ASP A 109 1.90 -19.56 2.62
CA ASP A 109 2.95 -20.12 1.76
C ASP A 109 2.63 -21.60 1.52
N GLY A 110 2.67 -22.00 0.25
CA GLY A 110 2.14 -23.25 -0.31
C GLY A 110 2.69 -24.56 0.28
N GLU A 111 3.77 -24.56 1.06
CA GLU A 111 4.27 -25.80 1.69
C GLU A 111 4.84 -25.67 3.11
N ARG A 112 5.11 -24.46 3.63
CA ARG A 112 5.76 -24.28 4.94
C ARG A 112 5.06 -23.23 5.79
N GLY A 113 4.09 -23.70 6.57
CA GLY A 113 3.65 -23.13 7.85
C GLY A 113 3.69 -21.61 8.00
N CYS A 114 2.54 -20.99 7.77
CA CYS A 114 2.04 -19.78 8.44
C CYS A 114 3.12 -18.75 8.85
N TRP A 115 3.43 -17.80 7.97
CA TRP A 115 3.95 -16.52 8.43
C TRP A 115 2.77 -15.71 8.96
N GLY A 116 2.57 -15.75 10.27
CA GLY A 116 1.71 -14.77 10.93
C GLY A 116 2.21 -13.37 10.55
N PHE A 117 1.29 -12.48 10.20
CA PHE A 117 1.63 -11.09 9.91
C PHE A 117 2.47 -10.55 11.07
N SER A 118 3.75 -10.33 10.84
CA SER A 118 4.56 -9.51 11.72
C SER A 118 4.31 -8.06 11.34
N ALA A 119 3.06 -7.61 11.50
CA ALA A 119 2.82 -6.25 11.98
C ALA A 119 3.29 -6.24 13.44
N ARG A 120 4.59 -6.44 13.65
CA ARG A 120 5.16 -6.12 14.94
C ARG A 120 5.00 -4.60 15.03
N MET A 121 4.40 -4.15 16.12
CA MET A 121 4.17 -2.76 16.48
C MET A 121 5.46 -2.18 17.05
N MET A 122 6.02 -1.09 16.52
CA MET A 122 6.90 -0.22 17.30
C MET A 122 6.58 1.24 17.05
N ARG A 123 6.24 1.86 18.18
CA ARG A 123 6.16 3.31 18.37
C ARG A 123 7.46 3.97 17.92
N PRO A 124 7.46 5.28 17.63
CA PRO A 124 8.66 6.09 17.52
C PRO A 124 9.33 6.24 18.90
N SER A 125 9.94 5.17 19.38
CA SER A 125 10.94 5.13 20.44
C SER A 125 11.64 3.77 20.38
N GLN A 126 12.77 3.74 19.68
CA GLN A 126 13.81 2.69 19.70
C GLN A 126 13.34 1.27 19.30
N ASP A 127 13.65 0.92 18.04
CA ASP A 127 13.95 -0.45 17.54
C ASP A 127 12.94 -1.22 16.63
N PHE A 128 12.11 -0.53 15.82
CA PHE A 128 11.42 -0.96 14.55
C PHE A 128 10.59 -2.24 14.46
N PRO A 129 9.24 -2.14 14.28
CA PRO A 129 8.56 -2.38 12.98
C PRO A 129 7.13 -1.73 12.84
N VAL A 130 6.61 -1.80 11.61
CA VAL A 130 5.69 -0.85 10.95
C VAL A 130 6.33 0.51 10.70
N LEU A 131 6.41 0.80 9.43
CA LEU A 131 7.09 1.95 8.89
C LEU A 131 5.97 2.91 8.46
N GLY A 132 5.44 3.66 9.42
CA GLY A 132 4.35 4.59 9.19
C GLY A 132 4.83 5.74 8.31
N LEU A 133 4.19 5.92 7.17
CA LEU A 133 4.42 7.04 6.25
C LEU A 133 3.20 7.96 6.26
N LEU A 134 3.41 9.28 6.22
CA LEU A 134 2.29 10.18 5.95
C LEU A 134 1.72 9.89 4.56
N LEU A 135 0.41 10.07 4.43
CA LEU A 135 -0.42 9.53 3.35
C LEU A 135 0.01 9.75 1.90
N PRO A 136 0.80 10.76 1.49
CA PRO A 136 1.28 10.75 0.11
C PRO A 136 2.66 10.08 -0.05
N ASN A 137 3.37 9.76 1.03
CA ASN A 137 4.68 9.08 0.99
C ASN A 137 4.63 7.60 0.63
N VAL A 138 3.48 6.91 0.76
CA VAL A 138 3.34 5.49 0.37
C VAL A 138 3.24 5.32 -1.15
N ASN A 139 2.89 6.38 -1.88
CA ASN A 139 2.71 6.39 -3.33
C ASN A 139 4.07 6.53 -4.07
N PHE A 140 5.06 5.73 -3.68
CA PHE A 140 6.39 5.66 -4.28
C PHE A 140 6.49 4.57 -5.35
N TYR A 141 7.52 4.64 -6.21
CA TYR A 141 7.78 3.62 -7.23
C TYR A 141 9.02 2.79 -6.91
N ILE A 142 8.92 1.46 -7.06
CA ILE A 142 10.04 0.52 -6.91
C ILE A 142 10.67 0.30 -8.29
N ALA A 143 11.80 0.93 -8.53
CA ALA A 143 12.63 0.69 -9.71
C ALA A 143 13.68 -0.39 -9.44
N ASN A 144 14.36 -0.87 -10.50
CA ASN A 144 15.45 -1.82 -10.35
C ASN A 144 16.60 -1.18 -9.53
N GLY A 145 16.71 -1.56 -8.25
CA GLY A 145 17.74 -1.07 -7.33
C GLY A 145 17.50 0.32 -6.75
N ALA A 146 16.33 0.93 -6.96
CA ALA A 146 15.99 2.23 -6.39
C ALA A 146 14.53 2.35 -5.95
N ILE A 147 14.28 3.20 -4.95
CA ILE A 147 12.94 3.62 -4.50
C ILE A 147 12.79 5.10 -4.85
N ILE A 148 11.83 5.41 -5.71
CA ILE A 148 11.54 6.79 -6.13
C ILE A 148 10.43 7.32 -5.23
N ALA A 149 10.82 8.06 -4.20
CA ALA A 149 9.97 8.48 -3.10
C ALA A 149 9.57 9.95 -3.24
N PRO A 150 8.31 10.32 -2.97
CA PRO A 150 7.87 11.71 -3.11
C PRO A 150 8.35 12.58 -1.94
N GLN A 151 8.54 13.88 -2.19
CA GLN A 151 8.86 14.88 -1.16
C GLN A 151 7.92 16.09 -1.34
N PHE A 152 7.27 16.50 -0.26
CA PHE A 152 6.15 17.47 -0.28
C PHE A 152 6.53 18.88 0.17
N GLY A 153 7.79 19.07 0.58
CA GLY A 153 8.27 20.31 1.18
C GLY A 153 7.99 20.41 2.68
N ASP A 154 7.51 19.33 3.31
CA ASP A 154 7.46 19.22 4.77
C ASP A 154 8.70 18.49 5.25
N LYS A 155 9.75 19.26 5.54
CA LYS A 155 11.07 18.72 5.88
C LYS A 155 11.03 17.63 6.96
N LYS A 156 10.18 17.78 7.99
CA LYS A 156 10.13 16.81 9.09
C LYS A 156 9.68 15.45 8.58
N TRP A 157 8.61 15.42 7.80
CA TRP A 157 8.00 14.18 7.34
C TRP A 157 8.64 13.63 6.08
N ASP A 158 9.18 14.50 5.22
CA ASP A 158 9.98 14.14 4.06
C ASP A 158 11.27 13.41 4.50
N ASP A 159 12.01 13.96 5.48
CA ASP A 159 13.22 13.32 6.03
C ASP A 159 12.88 11.98 6.70
N GLU A 160 11.79 11.95 7.46
CA GLU A 160 11.34 10.73 8.13
C GLU A 160 10.97 9.65 7.11
N ALA A 161 10.31 10.02 6.01
CA ALA A 161 9.93 9.11 4.95
C ALA A 161 11.13 8.47 4.25
N ILE A 162 12.16 9.25 3.94
CA ILE A 162 13.41 8.73 3.38
C ILE A 162 14.08 7.76 4.36
N ARG A 163 14.17 8.14 5.64
CA ARG A 163 14.76 7.30 6.69
C ARG A 163 14.03 5.96 6.79
N VAL A 164 12.72 6.03 6.77
CA VAL A 164 11.79 4.91 6.78
C VAL A 164 12.05 4.00 5.59
N LEU A 165 11.90 4.50 4.37
CA LEU A 165 12.05 3.71 3.13
C LEU A 165 13.44 3.08 3.02
N SER A 166 14.48 3.79 3.45
CA SER A 166 15.86 3.28 3.45
C SER A 166 16.02 2.05 4.35
N MET A 167 15.24 1.98 5.43
CA MET A 167 15.22 0.81 6.32
C MET A 167 14.37 -0.34 5.77
N ALA A 168 13.25 -0.05 5.10
CA ALA A 168 12.44 -1.08 4.44
C ALA A 168 13.16 -1.71 3.25
N PHE A 169 13.91 -0.91 2.50
CA PHE A 169 14.59 -1.32 1.27
C PHE A 169 16.11 -1.15 1.40
N PRO A 170 16.80 -1.92 2.27
CA PRO A 170 18.23 -1.74 2.57
C PRO A 170 19.17 -2.03 1.39
N HIS A 171 18.63 -2.60 0.31
CA HIS A 171 19.37 -2.93 -0.92
C HIS A 171 18.98 -2.03 -2.10
N HIS A 172 18.20 -0.96 -1.85
CA HIS A 172 17.82 0.01 -2.86
C HIS A 172 18.35 1.39 -2.48
N GLU A 173 18.70 2.19 -3.48
CA GLU A 173 18.92 3.62 -3.31
C GLU A 173 17.56 4.33 -3.17
N VAL A 174 17.33 5.05 -2.07
CA VAL A 174 16.11 5.83 -1.90
C VAL A 174 16.34 7.24 -2.44
N VAL A 175 15.62 7.59 -3.50
CA VAL A 175 15.72 8.86 -4.22
C VAL A 175 14.46 9.69 -3.92
N GLY A 176 14.63 10.75 -3.13
CA GLY A 176 13.56 11.73 -2.86
C GLY A 176 13.35 12.68 -4.03
N ILE A 177 12.11 12.81 -4.51
CA ILE A 177 11.72 13.72 -5.59
C ILE A 177 11.08 14.96 -5.01
N GLU A 178 11.82 16.07 -5.02
CA GLU A 178 11.27 17.39 -4.67
C GLU A 178 10.18 17.81 -5.67
N GLY A 179 9.14 18.48 -5.16
CA GLY A 179 8.06 19.00 -6.00
C GLY A 179 6.94 17.99 -6.29
N SER A 180 6.94 16.80 -5.67
CA SER A 180 5.84 15.82 -5.77
C SER A 180 4.48 16.41 -5.37
N ARG A 181 4.48 17.47 -4.55
CA ARG A 181 3.28 18.27 -4.26
C ARG A 181 2.50 18.66 -5.52
N GLU A 182 3.18 19.00 -6.62
CA GLU A 182 2.51 19.40 -7.87
C GLU A 182 1.71 18.27 -8.51
N ILE A 183 2.13 17.01 -8.31
CA ILE A 183 1.41 15.82 -8.78
C ILE A 183 0.18 15.59 -7.90
N VAL A 184 0.37 15.67 -6.57
CA VAL A 184 -0.71 15.49 -5.57
C VAL A 184 -1.84 16.50 -5.74
N LEU A 185 -1.53 17.74 -6.14
CA LEU A 185 -2.54 18.74 -6.46
C LEU A 185 -3.48 18.32 -7.62
N SER A 186 -3.08 17.32 -8.41
CA SER A 186 -3.85 16.74 -9.52
C SER A 186 -4.42 15.34 -9.22
N GLY A 187 -4.39 14.88 -7.96
CA GLY A 187 -5.07 13.65 -7.52
C GLY A 187 -4.25 12.36 -7.59
N GLY A 188 -2.91 12.43 -7.61
CA GLY A 188 -2.06 11.23 -7.55
C GLY A 188 -0.62 11.55 -7.15
N ASP A 189 0.27 10.57 -7.20
CA ASP A 189 1.71 10.79 -6.99
C ASP A 189 2.56 9.89 -7.92
N ILE A 190 3.84 9.70 -7.60
CA ILE A 190 4.83 8.95 -8.39
C ILE A 190 4.32 7.56 -8.80
N HIS A 191 3.72 6.79 -7.88
CA HIS A 191 3.17 5.48 -8.22
C HIS A 191 2.06 5.57 -9.27
N CYS A 192 1.15 6.54 -9.13
CA CYS A 192 0.01 6.73 -10.03
C CYS A 192 0.43 7.07 -11.49
N ILE A 193 1.62 7.65 -11.69
CA ILE A 193 2.12 8.07 -13.01
C ILE A 193 3.15 7.10 -13.61
N THR A 194 3.39 5.96 -12.96
CA THR A 194 4.36 4.94 -13.40
C THR A 194 3.68 3.59 -13.68
N GLN A 195 4.29 2.80 -14.55
CA GLN A 195 3.87 1.43 -14.83
C GLN A 195 5.10 0.61 -15.20
N GLN A 196 5.43 -0.37 -14.37
CA GLN A 196 6.57 -1.25 -14.59
C GLN A 196 6.31 -2.22 -15.74
N GLN A 197 7.34 -2.51 -16.52
CA GLN A 197 7.36 -3.62 -17.46
C GLN A 197 8.38 -4.66 -16.95
N PRO A 198 7.94 -5.83 -16.48
CA PRO A 198 8.85 -6.89 -16.05
C PRO A 198 9.82 -7.31 -17.16
N ALA A 199 11.07 -7.62 -16.78
CA ALA A 199 12.03 -8.24 -17.68
C ALA A 199 11.61 -9.70 -17.99
N ILE A 200 12.06 -10.22 -19.14
CA ILE A 200 11.82 -11.60 -19.59
C ILE A 200 13.05 -12.49 -19.41
#